data_AF-A0A151RNS8-F1
#
_entry.id   AF-A0A151RNS8-F1
#
_cell.length_a   1.000
_cell.length_b   1.000
_cell.length_c   1.000
_cell.angle_alpha   90.00
_cell.angle_beta   90.00
_cell.angle_gamma   90.00
#
_symmetry.space_group_name_H-M   'P 1'
#
loop_
_entity.id
_entity.type
_entity.pdbx_description
1 polymer ?
#
loop_
_entity_poly.entity_id
_entity_poly.type
_entity_poly.pdbx_seq_one_letter_code
_entity_poly.pdbx_strand_id
1 'polypeptide(L)'
;MERGLLNKPGRVTLVNSVLTSLPAYHMQIQWFPSYVCDYLDKVSCGFIWKGWGGQGLHMVGWHHVTKKRKHKGIRVRITHFQNIVMLCKLVLEFLQGSQKLWVRLLTSKYVNNNNFFMACTKPGSNVWNAI
;
A
#
# COMPACT_ATOMS: atom_id res chain seq x y z
N MET A 1 6.79 32.79 -1.34
CA MET A 1 8.09 32.12 -1.17
C MET A 1 8.09 31.38 0.17
N GLU A 2 7.47 30.20 0.25
CA GLU A 2 7.29 29.48 1.52
C GLU A 2 8.42 28.48 1.74
N ARG A 3 9.57 29.00 2.21
CA ARG A 3 10.73 28.18 2.55
C ARG A 3 10.61 27.72 4.01
N GLY A 4 10.12 26.50 4.22
CA GLY A 4 10.41 25.74 5.45
C GLY A 4 9.28 25.49 6.44
N LEU A 5 8.09 25.04 6.01
CA LEU A 5 6.99 24.75 6.95
C LEU A 5 7.16 23.49 7.83
N LEU A 6 8.11 22.58 7.56
CA LEU A 6 8.16 21.29 8.26
C LEU A 6 9.57 20.77 8.56
N ASN A 7 9.83 20.49 9.85
CA ASN A 7 11.03 19.81 10.34
C ASN A 7 11.07 18.34 9.86
N LYS A 8 12.26 17.72 9.78
CA LYS A 8 12.46 16.32 9.32
C LYS A 8 11.48 15.29 9.95
N PRO A 9 11.29 15.23 11.28
CA PRO A 9 10.29 14.34 11.88
C PRO A 9 8.85 14.67 11.47
N GLY A 10 8.52 15.95 11.29
CA GLY A 10 7.22 16.36 10.77
C GLY A 10 6.98 15.85 9.35
N ARG A 11 8.01 15.87 8.49
CA ARG A 11 7.94 15.32 7.12
C ARG A 11 7.69 13.81 7.11
N VAL A 12 8.33 13.08 8.02
CA VAL A 12 8.06 11.64 8.18
C VAL A 12 6.61 11.39 8.61
N THR A 13 6.09 12.18 9.54
CA THR A 13 4.69 12.08 9.97
C THR A 13 3.73 12.39 8.83
N LEU A 14 4.00 13.44 8.05
CA LEU A 14 3.16 13.81 6.91
C LEU A 14 3.16 12.72 5.84
N VAL A 15 4.34 12.23 5.45
CA VAL A 15 4.48 11.12 4.50
C VAL A 15 3.75 9.90 4.98
N ASN A 16 3.91 9.51 6.25
CA ASN A 16 3.17 8.38 6.79
C ASN A 16 1.65 8.61 6.77
N SER A 17 1.16 9.82 7.08
CA SER A 17 -0.26 10.12 7.03
C SER A 17 -0.82 10.03 5.60
N VAL A 18 -0.14 10.66 4.65
CA VAL A 18 -0.53 10.74 3.22
C VAL A 18 -0.42 9.36 2.56
N LEU A 19 0.69 8.64 2.73
CA LEU A 19 0.86 7.28 2.22
C LEU A 19 -0.08 6.28 2.88
N THR A 20 -0.54 6.52 4.11
CA THR A 20 -1.51 5.62 4.76
C THR A 20 -2.93 5.87 4.27
N SER A 21 -3.26 7.06 3.77
CA SER A 21 -4.63 7.37 3.32
C SER A 21 -4.80 7.24 1.80
N LEU A 22 -3.94 7.90 1.00
CA LEU A 22 -4.11 8.02 -0.45
C LEU A 22 -3.94 6.69 -1.19
N PRO A 23 -2.76 6.02 -1.12
CA PRO A 23 -2.59 4.79 -1.87
C PRO A 23 -3.29 3.63 -1.18
N ALA A 24 -3.62 3.70 0.12
CA ALA A 24 -4.34 2.63 0.81
C ALA A 24 -5.72 2.34 0.22
N TYR A 25 -6.44 3.35 -0.29
CA TYR A 25 -7.69 3.12 -0.99
C TYR A 25 -7.48 2.27 -2.25
N HIS A 26 -6.51 2.66 -3.08
CA HIS A 26 -6.20 1.96 -4.33
C HIS A 26 -5.54 0.59 -4.10
N MET A 27 -4.71 0.45 -3.07
CA MET A 27 -4.07 -0.81 -2.70
C MET A 27 -5.07 -1.85 -2.18
N GLN A 28 -6.22 -1.43 -1.66
CA GLN A 28 -7.28 -2.37 -1.25
C GLN A 28 -7.99 -3.01 -2.44
N ILE A 29 -8.00 -2.33 -3.59
CA ILE A 29 -8.76 -2.75 -4.77
C ILE A 29 -7.87 -3.21 -5.93
N GLN A 30 -6.56 -3.00 -5.88
CA GLN A 30 -5.69 -3.35 -7.00
C GLN A 30 -4.32 -3.82 -6.51
N TRP A 31 -3.83 -4.88 -7.14
CA TRP A 31 -2.44 -5.30 -7.00
C TRP A 31 -1.52 -4.27 -7.66
N PHE A 32 -0.64 -3.67 -6.88
CA PHE A 32 0.29 -2.67 -7.40
C PHE A 32 1.52 -3.37 -7.97
N PRO A 33 1.88 -3.10 -9.24
CA PRO A 33 3.16 -3.52 -9.77
C PRO A 33 4.31 -2.99 -8.91
N SER A 34 5.39 -3.77 -8.78
CA SER A 34 6.55 -3.40 -7.95
C SER A 34 7.12 -2.02 -8.32
N TYR A 35 7.09 -1.63 -9.60
CA TYR A 35 7.58 -0.32 -10.04
C TYR A 35 6.77 0.86 -9.46
N VAL A 36 5.46 0.69 -9.25
CA VAL A 36 4.60 1.73 -8.64
C VAL A 36 4.93 1.88 -7.17
N CYS A 37 5.13 0.75 -6.48
CA CYS A 37 5.58 0.73 -5.09
C CYS A 37 6.95 1.39 -4.94
N ASP A 38 7.90 1.08 -5.82
CA ASP A 38 9.23 1.69 -5.83
C ASP A 38 9.17 3.19 -6.13
N TYR A 39 8.28 3.63 -7.03
CA TYR A 39 8.07 5.04 -7.31
C TYR A 39 7.51 5.79 -6.08
N LEU A 40 6.49 5.24 -5.42
CA LEU A 40 5.93 5.82 -4.20
C LEU A 40 6.97 5.90 -3.09
N ASP A 41 7.77 4.86 -2.91
CA ASP A 41 8.88 4.84 -1.96
C ASP A 41 9.95 5.89 -2.30
N LYS A 42 10.31 6.05 -3.59
CA LYS A 42 11.26 7.09 -4.05
C LYS A 42 10.73 8.51 -3.80
N VAL A 43 9.47 8.79 -4.11
CA VAL A 43 8.84 10.10 -3.87
C VAL A 43 8.85 10.42 -2.37
N SER A 44 8.50 9.44 -1.55
CA SER A 44 8.48 9.55 -0.09
C SER A 44 9.86 9.81 0.49
N CYS A 45 10.86 9.08 0.01
CA CYS A 45 12.25 9.24 0.39
C CYS A 45 12.78 10.62 -0.02
N GLY A 46 12.51 11.03 -1.26
CA GLY A 46 12.85 12.36 -1.77
C GLY A 46 12.22 13.46 -0.90
N PHE A 47 10.95 13.35 -0.56
CA PHE A 47 10.29 14.35 0.28
C PHE A 47 10.88 14.43 1.70
N ILE A 48 11.17 13.28 2.33
CA ILE A 48 11.76 13.24 3.69
C ILE A 48 13.13 13.92 3.71
N TRP A 49 14.02 13.59 2.76
CA TRP A 49 15.41 14.05 2.76
C TRP A 49 15.60 15.43 2.10
N LYS A 50 14.94 15.65 0.96
CA LYS A 50 15.12 16.85 0.12
C LYS A 50 14.07 17.92 0.41
N GLY A 51 12.87 17.54 0.85
CA GLY A 51 11.75 18.47 0.99
C GLY A 51 11.26 19.00 -0.36
N TRP A 52 10.41 20.04 -0.34
CA TRP A 52 9.90 20.66 -1.56
C TRP A 52 11.00 21.52 -2.22
N GLY A 53 11.53 21.08 -3.36
CA GLY A 53 12.50 21.84 -4.16
C GLY A 53 13.93 21.90 -3.60
N GLY A 54 14.29 21.08 -2.61
CA GLY A 54 15.61 21.10 -1.98
C GLY A 54 16.65 20.16 -2.60
N GLN A 55 17.93 20.54 -2.50
CA GLN A 55 19.07 19.65 -2.69
C GLN A 55 19.47 19.07 -1.32
N GLY A 56 19.12 17.81 -1.06
CA GLY A 56 19.45 17.11 0.18
C GLY A 56 20.11 15.77 -0.10
N LEU A 57 21.23 15.49 0.60
CA LEU A 57 21.91 14.20 0.58
C LEU A 57 21.09 13.16 1.35
N HIS A 58 20.95 11.96 0.81
CA HIS A 58 20.36 10.83 1.53
C HIS A 58 21.34 10.38 2.62
N MET A 59 21.10 10.81 3.86
CA MET A 59 21.98 10.48 4.98
C MET A 59 21.84 9.01 5.43
N VAL A 60 20.70 8.38 5.15
CA VAL A 60 20.40 7.01 5.54
C VAL A 60 19.74 6.27 4.38
N GLY A 61 20.26 5.09 4.05
CA GLY A 61 19.69 4.22 3.01
C GLY A 61 18.24 3.84 3.33
N TRP A 62 17.37 3.81 2.31
CA TRP A 62 15.93 3.58 2.47
C TRP A 62 15.59 2.31 3.25
N HIS A 63 16.39 1.25 3.06
CA HIS A 63 16.27 0.00 3.80
C HIS A 63 16.41 0.16 5.33
N HIS A 64 17.19 1.13 5.81
CA HIS A 64 17.31 1.42 7.23
C HIS A 64 16.13 2.26 7.75
N VAL A 65 15.58 3.14 6.91
CA VAL A 65 14.43 4.00 7.23
C VAL A 65 13.15 3.17 7.42
N THR A 66 12.99 2.14 6.58
CA THR A 66 11.82 1.26 6.57
C THR A 66 11.85 0.17 7.64
N LYS A 67 12.97 0.00 8.36
CA LYS A 67 13.03 -0.92 9.50
C LYS A 67 12.05 -0.53 10.60
N LYS A 68 11.56 -1.53 11.33
CA LYS A 68 10.72 -1.34 12.52
C LYS A 68 11.50 -0.54 13.57
N ARG A 69 10.80 0.27 14.39
CA ARG A 69 11.42 1.05 15.50
C ARG A 69 12.29 0.21 16.44
N LYS A 70 11.91 -1.06 16.67
CA LYS A 70 12.69 -2.03 17.46
C LYS A 70 14.11 -2.28 16.90
N HIS A 71 14.33 -2.03 15.61
CA HIS A 71 15.61 -2.20 14.91
C HIS A 71 16.21 -0.86 14.45
N LYS A 72 16.01 0.22 15.22
CA LYS A 72 16.53 1.58 14.95
C LYS A 72 16.02 2.24 13.64
N GLY A 73 14.89 1.76 13.08
CA GLY A 73 14.29 2.36 11.88
C GLY A 73 13.22 3.43 12.17
N ILE A 74 12.86 4.21 11.14
CA ILE A 74 12.07 5.45 11.24
C ILE A 74 10.54 5.22 11.13
N ARG A 75 10.07 3.95 11.11
CA ARG A 75 8.64 3.60 10.99
C ARG A 75 8.00 4.13 9.71
N VAL A 76 8.75 4.17 8.61
CA VAL A 76 8.17 4.32 7.27
C VAL A 76 7.77 2.94 6.79
N ARG A 77 6.52 2.77 6.38
CA ARG A 77 6.02 1.49 5.88
C ARG A 77 6.42 1.33 4.41
N ILE A 78 6.83 0.12 4.03
CA ILE A 78 7.12 -0.22 2.64
C ILE A 78 5.80 -0.40 1.92
N THR A 79 5.58 0.38 0.87
CA THR A 79 4.34 0.43 0.08
C THR A 79 3.93 -0.97 -0.43
N HIS A 80 4.90 -1.75 -0.90
CA HIS A 80 4.69 -3.10 -1.42
C HIS A 80 4.07 -4.05 -0.37
N PHE A 81 4.65 -4.11 0.83
CA PHE A 81 4.14 -4.97 1.89
C PHE A 81 2.76 -4.52 2.39
N GLN A 82 2.47 -3.22 2.37
CA GLN A 82 1.15 -2.73 2.72
C GLN A 82 0.09 -3.19 1.73
N ASN A 83 0.38 -3.16 0.43
CA ASN A 83 -0.54 -3.65 -0.60
C ASN A 83 -0.87 -5.13 -0.37
N ILE A 84 0.15 -5.98 -0.25
CA ILE A 84 -0.04 -7.43 -0.04
C ILE A 84 -0.87 -7.70 1.21
N VAL A 85 -0.57 -7.06 2.33
CA VAL A 85 -1.31 -7.29 3.58
C VAL A 85 -2.77 -6.87 3.46
N MET A 86 -3.06 -5.77 2.74
CA MET A 86 -4.44 -5.33 2.50
C MET A 86 -5.22 -6.29 1.59
N LEU A 87 -4.58 -6.78 0.52
CA LEU A 87 -5.19 -7.79 -0.34
C LEU A 87 -5.39 -9.12 0.39
N CYS A 88 -4.39 -9.60 1.13
CA CYS A 88 -4.53 -10.81 1.95
C CYS A 88 -5.66 -10.69 2.97
N LYS A 89 -5.82 -9.52 3.60
CA LYS A 89 -6.96 -9.26 4.51
C LYS A 89 -8.29 -9.43 3.76
N LEU A 90 -8.39 -8.93 2.54
CA LEU A 90 -9.60 -9.00 1.73
C LEU A 90 -9.90 -10.44 1.28
N VAL A 91 -8.89 -11.19 0.83
CA VAL A 91 -8.97 -12.62 0.52
C VAL A 91 -9.42 -13.41 1.76
N LEU A 92 -8.83 -13.13 2.93
CA LEU A 92 -9.19 -13.82 4.17
C LEU A 92 -10.64 -13.53 4.60
N GLU A 93 -11.08 -12.26 4.49
CA GLU A 93 -12.47 -11.89 4.77
C GLU A 93 -13.46 -12.55 3.79
N PHE A 94 -13.04 -12.76 2.54
CA PHE A 94 -13.81 -13.49 1.54
C PHE A 94 -13.92 -14.98 1.92
N LEU A 95 -12.80 -15.63 2.25
CA LEU A 95 -12.75 -17.04 2.67
C LEU A 95 -13.50 -17.32 3.97
N GLN A 96 -13.50 -16.37 4.90
CA GLN A 96 -14.26 -16.46 6.15
C GLN A 96 -15.78 -16.35 5.96
N GLY A 97 -16.26 -16.09 4.73
CA GLY A 97 -17.69 -16.06 4.44
C GLY A 97 -18.42 -14.92 5.14
N SER A 98 -17.80 -13.74 5.20
CA SER A 98 -18.42 -12.57 5.82
C SER A 98 -19.74 -12.20 5.12
N GLN A 99 -20.80 -11.88 5.88
CA GLN A 99 -22.12 -11.46 5.36
C GLN A 99 -22.11 -10.08 4.66
N LYS A 100 -20.93 -9.56 4.31
CA LYS A 100 -20.77 -8.28 3.60
C LYS A 100 -21.33 -8.41 2.18
N LEU A 101 -22.01 -7.36 1.71
CA LEU A 101 -22.65 -7.33 0.40
C LEU A 101 -21.68 -7.62 -0.75
N TRP A 102 -20.45 -7.09 -0.69
CA TRP A 102 -19.44 -7.31 -1.73
C TRP A 102 -19.00 -8.78 -1.84
N VAL A 103 -18.88 -9.49 -0.71
CA VAL A 103 -18.58 -10.93 -0.69
C VAL A 103 -19.71 -11.70 -1.34
N ARG A 104 -20.97 -11.43 -0.96
CA ARG A 104 -22.15 -12.10 -1.55
C ARG A 104 -22.25 -11.86 -3.06
N LEU A 105 -22.03 -10.63 -3.51
CA LEU A 105 -22.02 -10.28 -4.93
C LEU A 105 -20.90 -10.99 -5.69
N LEU A 106 -19.68 -11.03 -5.16
CA LEU A 106 -18.56 -11.71 -5.79
C LEU A 106 -18.76 -13.22 -5.85
N THR A 107 -19.23 -13.85 -4.76
CA THR A 107 -19.54 -15.28 -4.73
C THR A 107 -20.61 -15.64 -5.77
N SER A 108 -21.66 -14.83 -5.87
CA SER A 108 -22.72 -15.04 -6.87
C SER A 108 -22.23 -14.85 -8.31
N LYS A 109 -21.30 -13.92 -8.56
CA LYS A 109 -20.83 -13.58 -9.90
C LYS A 109 -19.72 -14.49 -10.42
N TYR A 110 -18.78 -14.87 -9.54
CA TYR A 110 -17.53 -15.53 -9.93
C TYR A 110 -17.41 -16.97 -9.42
N VAL A 111 -18.02 -17.31 -8.27
CA VAL A 111 -17.79 -18.61 -7.61
C VAL A 111 -18.86 -19.64 -7.99
N ASN A 112 -20.09 -19.22 -8.31
CA ASN A 112 -21.18 -20.04 -8.90
C ASN A 112 -21.20 -21.50 -8.41
N ASN A 113 -21.16 -21.71 -7.08
CA ASN A 113 -21.11 -23.00 -6.36
C ASN A 113 -19.88 -23.91 -6.53
N ASN A 114 -18.83 -23.50 -7.23
CA ASN A 114 -17.54 -24.21 -7.26
C ASN A 114 -16.60 -23.74 -6.13
N ASN A 115 -15.57 -24.53 -5.82
CA ASN A 115 -14.52 -24.11 -4.87
C ASN A 115 -13.81 -22.84 -5.38
N PHE A 116 -13.50 -21.90 -4.50
CA PHE A 116 -12.78 -20.64 -4.81
C PHE A 116 -11.52 -20.88 -5.67
N PHE A 117 -10.75 -21.93 -5.34
CA PHE A 117 -9.53 -22.30 -6.06
C PHE A 117 -9.76 -22.93 -7.45
N MET A 118 -11.00 -23.29 -7.78
CA MET A 118 -11.39 -23.91 -9.05
C MET A 118 -12.26 -23.00 -9.92
N ALA A 119 -12.53 -21.76 -9.47
CA ALA A 119 -13.26 -20.80 -10.28
C ALA A 119 -12.42 -20.41 -11.50
N CYS A 120 -12.84 -20.82 -12.70
CA CYS A 120 -12.19 -20.42 -13.95
C CYS A 120 -12.21 -18.89 -14.06
N THR A 121 -11.03 -18.27 -14.04
CA THR A 121 -10.84 -16.82 -14.14
C THR A 121 -11.27 -16.34 -15.52
N LYS A 122 -12.55 -16.01 -15.69
CA LYS A 122 -13.00 -15.16 -16.79
C LYS A 122 -12.29 -13.80 -16.66
N PRO A 123 -11.93 -13.11 -17.75
CA PRO A 123 -11.33 -11.77 -17.66
C PRO A 123 -12.29 -10.85 -16.88
N GLY A 124 -11.91 -10.57 -15.64
CA GLY A 124 -12.72 -9.85 -14.67
C GLY A 124 -12.22 -8.43 -14.43
N SER A 125 -12.86 -7.74 -13.50
CA SER A 125 -12.37 -6.45 -13.00
C SER A 125 -10.96 -6.60 -12.43
N ASN A 126 -10.13 -5.56 -12.53
CA ASN A 126 -8.79 -5.51 -11.93
C ASN A 126 -8.79 -5.86 -10.44
N VAL A 127 -9.92 -5.60 -9.76
CA VAL A 127 -10.13 -5.95 -8.35
C VAL A 127 -10.20 -7.46 -8.14
N TRP A 128 -10.92 -8.18 -9.01
CA TRP A 128 -11.02 -9.64 -8.91
C TRP A 128 -9.73 -10.33 -9.32
N ASN A 129 -9.01 -9.78 -10.30
CA ASN A 129 -7.70 -10.31 -10.70
C ASN A 129 -6.61 -10.10 -9.63
N ALA A 130 -6.87 -9.24 -8.63
CA ALA A 130 -5.95 -8.96 -7.53
C ALA A 130 -6.22 -9.80 -6.27
N ILE A 131 -7.34 -10.52 -6.21
CA ILE A 131 -7.81 -11.37 -5.10
C ILE A 131 -7.54 -12.83 -5.46
#